data_AF-B3RU78-F1
#
_entry.id   AF-B3RU78-F1
#
_cell.length_a   1.000
_cell.length_b   1.000
_cell.length_c   1.000
_cell.angle_alpha   90.00
_cell.angle_beta   90.00
_cell.angle_gamma   90.00
#
_symmetry.space_group_name_H-M   'P 1'
#
loop_
_entity.id
_entity.type
_entity.pdbx_description
1 polymer ?
#
loop_
_entity_poly.entity_id
_entity_poly.type
_entity_poly.pdbx_seq_one_letter_code
_entity_poly.pdbx_strand_id
1 'polypeptide(L)'
;MPILEVNGNIISQSTTVCRYLAHTIGIDSKDSFQKTQIDMIAETCTRDIAEKFYNYRSSMKVPDEPVRLSYVDFAYYCMMITNVMPVMNNFSTSYPKSSDVYTRIAKEPKIEEWERTKPEIRM
;
A
#
# COMPACT_ATOMS: atom_id res chain seq x y z
N MET A 1 -6.52 -0.52 13.31
CA MET A 1 -5.84 -1.78 12.90
C MET A 1 -6.86 -2.69 12.23
N PRO A 2 -6.51 -3.37 11.12
CA PRO A 2 -7.46 -4.22 10.41
C PRO A 2 -7.64 -5.58 11.09
N ILE A 3 -8.89 -6.00 11.23
CA ILE A 3 -9.32 -7.31 11.70
C ILE A 3 -10.40 -7.80 10.74
N LEU A 4 -10.30 -9.05 10.29
CA LEU A 4 -11.30 -9.71 9.47
C LEU A 4 -11.94 -10.85 10.28
N GLU A 5 -13.27 -10.86 10.35
CA GLU A 5 -14.04 -11.95 10.95
C GLU A 5 -14.70 -12.80 9.86
N VAL A 6 -14.46 -14.11 9.89
CA VAL A 6 -15.05 -15.07 8.94
C VAL A 6 -15.61 -16.25 9.71
N ASN A 7 -16.93 -16.42 9.66
CA ASN A 7 -17.65 -17.51 10.36
C ASN A 7 -17.29 -17.59 11.86
N GLY A 8 -17.17 -16.44 12.54
CA GLY A 8 -16.79 -16.35 13.95
C GLY A 8 -15.31 -16.57 14.25
N ASN A 9 -14.46 -16.80 13.24
CA ASN A 9 -13.01 -16.85 13.40
C ASN A 9 -12.38 -15.50 13.06
N ILE A 10 -11.38 -15.12 13.83
CA ILE A 10 -10.71 -13.82 13.71
C ILE A 10 -9.36 -13.97 13.01
N ILE A 11 -9.15 -13.19 11.95
CA ILE A 11 -7.87 -13.05 11.25
C ILE A 11 -7.38 -11.62 11.45
N SER A 12 -6.13 -11.47 11.87
CA SER A 12 -5.44 -10.19 12.01
C SER A 12 -4.21 -10.14 11.10
N GLN A 13 -3.52 -8.98 11.08
CA GLN A 13 -2.45 -8.63 10.14
C GLN A 13 -2.95 -8.34 8.74
N SER A 14 -2.69 -7.12 8.24
CA SER A 14 -3.18 -6.64 6.95
C SER A 14 -2.75 -7.54 5.79
N THR A 15 -1.49 -7.98 5.77
CA THR A 15 -0.94 -8.85 4.71
C THR A 15 -1.55 -10.25 4.73
N THR A 16 -1.75 -10.82 5.93
CA THR A 16 -2.41 -12.13 6.10
C THR A 16 -3.87 -12.09 5.66
N VAL A 17 -4.59 -11.03 6.03
CA VAL A 17 -5.98 -10.80 5.59
C VAL A 17 -6.06 -10.72 4.07
N CYS A 18 -5.20 -9.92 3.43
CA CYS A 18 -5.18 -9.81 1.97
C CYS A 18 -4.87 -11.15 1.29
N ARG A 19 -3.93 -11.95 1.82
CA ARG A 19 -3.62 -13.29 1.27
C ARG A 19 -4.78 -14.25 1.39
N TYR A 20 -5.48 -14.23 2.52
CA TYR A 20 -6.67 -15.04 2.73
C TYR A 20 -7.79 -14.67 1.73
N LEU A 21 -8.05 -13.39 1.54
CA LEU A 21 -9.03 -12.91 0.55
C LEU A 21 -8.63 -13.26 -0.87
N ALA A 22 -7.34 -13.09 -1.22
CA ALA A 22 -6.79 -13.46 -2.52
C ALA A 22 -7.02 -14.94 -2.85
N HIS A 23 -6.81 -15.83 -1.88
CA HIS A 23 -7.11 -17.25 -2.01
C HIS A 23 -8.61 -17.52 -2.17
N THR A 24 -9.43 -16.84 -1.38
CA THR A 24 -10.89 -17.00 -1.38
C THR A 24 -11.52 -16.61 -2.72
N ILE A 25 -10.96 -15.59 -3.40
CA ILE A 25 -11.44 -15.12 -4.70
C ILE A 25 -10.64 -15.70 -5.89
N GLY A 26 -9.64 -16.56 -5.62
CA GLY A 26 -8.90 -17.31 -6.64
C GLY A 26 -7.85 -16.52 -7.44
N ILE A 27 -7.26 -15.47 -6.85
CA ILE A 27 -6.24 -14.63 -7.52
C ILE A 27 -4.79 -14.91 -7.05
N ASP A 28 -4.55 -15.96 -6.28
CA ASP A 28 -3.26 -16.29 -5.65
C ASP A 28 -2.43 -17.36 -6.40
N SER A 29 -2.80 -17.68 -7.65
CA SER A 29 -2.28 -18.77 -8.50
C SER A 29 -2.59 -20.19 -8.00
N LYS A 30 -2.75 -21.13 -8.95
CA LYS A 30 -2.95 -22.57 -8.66
C LYS A 30 -1.64 -23.32 -8.45
N ASP A 31 -0.52 -22.76 -8.90
CA ASP A 31 0.81 -23.34 -8.76
C ASP A 31 1.48 -22.80 -7.49
N SER A 32 2.01 -23.72 -6.67
CA SER A 32 2.60 -23.37 -5.36
C SER A 32 3.87 -22.52 -5.49
N PHE A 33 4.64 -22.71 -6.56
CA PHE A 33 5.84 -21.94 -6.82
C PHE A 33 5.49 -20.51 -7.25
N GLN A 34 4.55 -20.34 -8.19
CA GLN A 34 4.06 -19.02 -8.58
C GLN A 34 3.41 -18.26 -7.42
N LYS A 35 2.65 -18.96 -6.55
CA LYS A 35 2.10 -18.37 -5.33
C LYS A 35 3.20 -17.82 -4.42
N THR A 36 4.29 -18.58 -4.26
CA THR A 36 5.47 -18.14 -3.50
C THR A 36 6.12 -16.90 -4.13
N GLN A 37 6.17 -16.82 -5.46
CA GLN A 37 6.69 -15.63 -6.16
C GLN A 37 5.79 -14.40 -5.95
N ILE A 38 4.47 -14.58 -5.95
CA ILE A 38 3.50 -13.50 -5.65
C ILE A 38 3.68 -13.01 -4.20
N ASP A 39 3.81 -13.93 -3.25
CA ASP A 39 4.03 -13.61 -1.84
C ASP A 39 5.34 -12.83 -1.63
N MET A 40 6.43 -13.26 -2.28
CA MET A 40 7.73 -12.57 -2.22
C MET A 40 7.63 -11.10 -2.69
N ILE A 41 6.92 -10.86 -3.79
CA ILE A 41 6.72 -9.50 -4.33
C ILE A 41 5.85 -8.68 -3.35
N ALA A 42 4.76 -9.25 -2.85
CA ALA A 42 3.87 -8.57 -1.91
C ALA A 42 4.58 -8.19 -0.60
N GLU A 43 5.45 -9.07 -0.07
CA GLU A 43 6.25 -8.80 1.13
C GLU A 43 7.29 -7.70 0.90
N THR A 44 7.96 -7.70 -0.26
CA THR A 44 8.90 -6.64 -0.63
C THR A 44 8.20 -5.27 -0.64
N CYS A 45 7.00 -5.18 -1.24
CA CYS A 45 6.23 -3.93 -1.29
C CYS A 45 5.75 -3.48 0.09
N THR A 46 5.22 -4.39 0.89
CA THR A 46 4.51 -4.05 2.14
C THR A 46 5.40 -3.98 3.36
N ARG A 47 6.45 -4.79 3.46
CA ARG A 47 7.39 -4.79 4.59
C ARG A 47 8.63 -3.99 4.26
N ASP A 48 9.39 -4.40 3.23
CA ASP A 48 10.71 -3.81 3.01
C ASP A 48 10.66 -2.34 2.58
N ILE A 49 9.65 -1.95 1.81
CA ILE A 49 9.49 -0.57 1.35
C ILE A 49 8.63 0.20 2.35
N ALA A 50 7.36 -0.17 2.50
CA ALA A 50 6.42 0.64 3.28
C ALA A 50 6.77 0.75 4.76
N GLU A 51 7.28 -0.32 5.40
CA GLU A 51 7.66 -0.27 6.82
C GLU A 51 8.89 0.62 7.04
N LYS A 52 9.89 0.57 6.14
CA LYS A 52 11.05 1.48 6.23
C LYS A 52 10.64 2.93 6.07
N PHE A 53 9.73 3.23 5.14
CA PHE A 53 9.16 4.58 5.01
C PHE A 53 8.40 5.00 6.27
N TYR A 54 7.62 4.09 6.86
CA TYR A 54 6.86 4.37 8.09
C TYR A 54 7.78 4.62 9.29
N ASN A 55 8.82 3.80 9.45
CA ASN A 55 9.81 3.95 10.51
C ASN A 55 10.63 5.23 10.33
N TYR A 56 11.01 5.56 9.10
CA TYR A 56 11.65 6.83 8.78
C TYR A 56 10.74 8.01 9.19
N ARG A 57 9.47 8.01 8.77
CA ARG A 57 8.50 9.05 9.15
C ARG A 57 8.30 9.13 10.67
N SER A 58 8.18 7.99 11.34
CA SER A 58 7.97 7.92 12.79
C SER A 58 9.20 8.35 13.58
N SER A 59 10.41 8.22 13.02
CA SER A 59 11.65 8.73 13.60
C SER A 59 11.78 10.25 13.51
N MET A 60 11.01 10.90 12.62
CA MET A 60 10.92 12.35 12.56
C MET A 60 10.06 12.82 13.73
N LYS A 61 10.70 13.30 14.80
CA LYS A 61 10.00 13.94 15.92
C LYS A 61 9.48 15.31 15.46
N VAL A 62 8.26 15.34 14.96
CA VAL A 62 7.53 16.60 14.71
C VAL A 62 6.88 17.02 16.04
N PRO A 63 6.94 18.29 16.45
CA PRO A 63 6.23 18.76 17.64
C PRO A 63 4.72 18.45 17.53
N ASP A 64 4.11 17.96 18.62
CA ASP A 64 2.67 17.60 18.68
C ASP A 64 1.72 18.81 18.54
N GLU A 65 2.23 20.03 18.69
CA GLU A 65 1.43 21.24 18.54
C GLU A 65 1.26 21.59 17.05
N PRO A 66 0.08 22.09 16.62
CA PRO A 66 -0.14 22.50 15.23
C PRO A 66 0.76 23.68 14.89
N VAL A 67 1.93 23.38 14.34
CA VAL A 67 2.86 24.39 13.84
C VAL A 67 2.18 25.04 12.63
N ARG A 68 2.03 26.38 12.65
CA ARG A 68 1.73 27.16 11.43
C ARG A 68 2.70 26.71 10.33
N LEU A 69 2.22 26.60 9.09
CA LEU A 69 2.99 26.18 7.91
C LEU A 69 4.46 26.63 8.01
N SER A 70 5.35 25.66 8.21
CA SER A 70 6.74 25.87 8.57
C SER A 70 7.67 25.42 7.44
N TYR A 71 8.94 25.78 7.54
CA TYR A 71 9.94 25.33 6.56
C TYR A 71 10.05 23.79 6.52
N VAL A 72 9.76 23.09 7.61
CA VAL A 72 9.76 21.62 7.65
C VAL A 72 8.70 21.04 6.70
N ASP A 73 7.54 21.70 6.60
CA ASP A 73 6.46 21.29 5.69
C ASP A 73 6.88 21.47 4.23
N PHE A 74 7.55 22.58 3.90
CA PHE A 74 8.10 22.80 2.56
C PHE A 74 9.26 21.85 2.23
N ALA A 75 10.17 21.61 3.16
CA ALA A 75 11.27 20.68 2.97
C ALA A 75 10.77 19.24 2.77
N TYR A 76 9.75 18.83 3.55
CA TYR A 76 9.08 17.54 3.38
C TYR A 76 8.34 17.46 2.05
N TYR A 77 7.56 18.48 1.68
CA TYR A 77 6.86 18.56 0.40
C TYR A 77 7.82 18.46 -0.78
N CYS A 78 8.93 19.22 -0.74
CA CYS A 78 9.98 19.15 -1.74
C CYS A 78 10.65 17.77 -1.75
N MET A 79 11.00 17.17 -0.60
CA MET A 79 11.56 15.81 -0.54
C MET A 79 10.62 14.78 -1.19
N MET A 80 9.34 14.84 -0.86
CA MET A 80 8.33 13.93 -1.39
C MET A 80 8.15 14.11 -2.90
N ILE A 81 8.06 15.34 -3.40
CA ILE A 81 7.85 15.60 -4.83
C ILE A 81 9.10 15.39 -5.68
N THR A 82 10.29 15.73 -5.18
CA THR A 82 11.52 15.75 -6.01
C THR A 82 12.30 14.44 -5.95
N ASN A 83 12.27 13.74 -4.82
CA ASN A 83 13.10 12.55 -4.62
C ASN A 83 12.27 11.28 -4.49
N VAL A 84 11.16 11.31 -3.74
CA VAL A 84 10.39 10.08 -3.45
C VAL A 84 9.39 9.76 -4.56
N MET A 85 8.52 10.69 -4.94
CA MET A 85 7.50 10.48 -5.97
C MET A 85 8.09 10.12 -7.34
N PRO A 86 9.19 10.73 -7.82
CA PRO A 86 9.79 10.35 -9.09
C PRO A 86 10.42 8.96 -9.04
N VAL A 87 11.03 8.58 -7.90
CA VAL A 87 11.55 7.23 -7.70
C VAL A 87 10.42 6.21 -7.67
N MET A 88 9.32 6.48 -6.94
CA MET A 88 8.14 5.61 -6.91
C MET A 88 7.44 5.49 -8.28
N ASN A 89 7.35 6.60 -9.02
CA ASN A 89 6.76 6.63 -10.36
C ASN A 89 7.65 5.99 -11.44
N ASN A 90 8.97 5.98 -11.24
CA ASN A 90 9.95 5.41 -12.18
C ASN A 90 10.58 4.10 -11.68
N PHE A 91 9.97 3.41 -10.70
CA PHE A 91 10.40 2.07 -10.30
C PHE A 91 10.14 1.10 -11.46
N SER A 92 11.16 0.93 -12.32
CA SER A 92 11.16 -0.06 -13.39
C SER A 92 11.38 -1.44 -12.76
N THR A 93 10.29 -2.16 -12.51
CA THR A 93 10.36 -3.57 -12.13
C THR A 93 10.29 -4.46 -13.38
N SER A 94 10.64 -5.74 -13.26
CA SER A 94 10.41 -6.75 -14.31
C SER A 94 8.91 -7.02 -14.57
N TYR A 95 8.05 -6.49 -13.69
CA TYR A 95 6.61 -6.44 -13.80
C TYR A 95 6.21 -5.13 -14.54
N PRO A 96 5.07 -5.07 -15.27
CA PRO A 96 4.62 -3.84 -15.94
C PRO A 96 4.71 -2.64 -14.98
N LYS A 97 5.04 -1.45 -15.51
CA LYS A 97 5.36 -0.25 -14.70
C LYS A 97 4.32 -0.11 -13.59
N SER A 98 4.76 0.21 -12.37
CA SER A 98 3.86 0.30 -11.20
C SER A 98 2.59 1.13 -11.48
N SER A 99 2.72 2.20 -12.28
CA SER A 99 1.61 3.02 -12.80
C SER A 99 0.61 2.24 -13.67
N ASP A 100 1.07 1.30 -14.48
CA ASP A 100 0.25 0.47 -15.36
C ASP A 100 -0.54 -0.56 -14.54
N VAL A 101 0.08 -1.11 -13.48
CA VAL A 101 -0.60 -2.02 -12.54
C VAL A 101 -1.71 -1.29 -11.79
N TYR A 102 -1.43 -0.10 -11.28
CA TYR A 102 -2.43 0.74 -10.62
C TYR A 102 -3.58 1.08 -11.57
N THR A 103 -3.27 1.56 -12.77
CA THR A 103 -4.28 1.92 -13.78
C THR A 103 -5.14 0.72 -14.18
N ARG A 104 -4.53 -0.48 -14.27
CA ARG A 104 -5.25 -1.71 -14.57
C ARG A 104 -6.22 -2.09 -13.45
N ILE A 105 -5.79 -2.04 -12.19
CA ILE A 105 -6.64 -2.38 -11.04
C ILE A 105 -7.76 -1.34 -10.86
N ALA A 106 -7.45 -0.05 -11.04
CA ALA A 106 -8.43 1.03 -10.93
C ALA A 106 -9.55 0.95 -11.98
N LYS A 107 -9.29 0.31 -13.13
CA LYS A 107 -10.27 0.07 -14.21
C LYS A 107 -11.14 -1.16 -13.99
N GLU A 108 -10.91 -1.96 -12.96
CA GLU A 108 -11.77 -3.10 -12.66
C GLU A 108 -13.14 -2.58 -12.19
N PRO A 109 -14.27 -2.98 -12.82
CA PRO A 109 -15.57 -2.35 -12.56
C PRO A 109 -16.00 -2.34 -11.08
N LYS A 110 -15.69 -3.41 -10.34
CA LYS A 110 -16.00 -3.52 -8.91
C LYS A 110 -15.12 -2.60 -8.04
N ILE A 111 -13.89 -2.34 -8.48
CA ILE A 111 -12.97 -1.44 -7.78
C ILE A 111 -13.33 0.02 -8.10
N GLU A 112 -13.64 0.34 -9.35
CA GLU A 112 -14.11 1.67 -9.76
C GLU A 112 -15.39 2.07 -9.01
N GLU A 113 -16.35 1.15 -8.88
CA GLU A 113 -17.57 1.38 -8.10
C GLU A 113 -17.28 1.60 -6.61
N TRP A 114 -16.37 0.81 -6.03
CA TRP A 114 -15.94 0.99 -4.64
C TRP A 114 -15.24 2.34 -4.44
N GLU A 115 -14.35 2.74 -5.34
CA GLU A 115 -13.63 4.02 -5.27
C GLU A 115 -14.59 5.22 -5.33
N ARG A 116 -15.71 5.10 -6.06
CA ARG A 116 -16.77 6.12 -6.12
C ARG A 116 -17.65 6.15 -4.87
N THR A 117 -17.84 5.00 -4.22
CA THR A 117 -18.81 4.85 -3.10
C THR A 117 -18.16 4.83 -1.73
N LYS A 118 -16.82 4.78 -1.65
CA LYS A 118 -16.09 4.73 -0.38
C LYS A 118 -16.41 5.97 0.47
N PRO A 119 -16.57 5.81 1.78
CA PRO A 119 -16.78 6.95 2.68
C PRO A 119 -15.56 7.87 2.67
N GLU A 120 -15.80 9.19 2.68
CA GLU A 120 -14.72 10.17 2.86
C GLU A 120 -14.08 9.98 4.23
N ILE A 121 -12.78 9.66 4.22
CA ILE A 121 -11.98 9.58 5.42
C ILE A 121 -11.44 10.99 5.67
N ARG A 122 -11.93 11.67 6.71
CA ARG A 122 -11.25 12.85 7.25
C ARG A 122 -9.90 12.39 7.82
N MET A 123 -8.82 12.73 7.12
CA MET A 123 -7.46 12.71 7.65
C MET A 123 -7.21 13.91 8.55
#